data_AF-A0A5C8KA58-F1
#
_entry.id   AF-A0A5C8KA58-F1
#
_cell.length_a   1.000
_cell.length_b   1.000
_cell.length_c   1.000
_cell.angle_alpha   90.00
_cell.angle_beta   90.00
_cell.angle_gamma   90.00
#
_symmetry.space_group_name_H-M   'P 1'
#
loop_
_entity.id
_entity.type
_entity.pdbx_description
1 polymer ?
#
loop_
_entity_poly.entity_id
_entity_poly.type
_entity_poly.pdbx_seq_one_letter_code
_entity_poly.pdbx_strand_id
1 'polypeptide(L)'
;MISVRFRQVKLKFFIPKIILYLLIEMGVAMKWSFVIQQKLKIAALLGCLIVMVLLANFMWNRHMGSMNKSFTSIYNDRLIPATAIVYLTEHLYTKRLLMERYLLITDAEPEAALIEQMQWRNRQVDSLLHHFESTYLVKQESISLSGFKNKVEEYVQMEHAILALSHRQGRAAGMQLFEQEGKAVFECTIKHLHELTKIQSDVGKELVGDSQHIVSSTNILSSLEVGLVLVIGLIVQVLIVSSRMVNLKNKNFNLN
;
A
#
# COMPACT_ATOMS: atom_id res chain seq x y z
N MET A 1 24.22 45.29 -104.50
CA MET A 1 25.45 46.04 -104.16
C MET A 1 25.33 46.50 -102.71
N ILE A 2 26.07 45.86 -101.78
CA ILE A 2 26.69 46.45 -100.56
C ILE A 2 25.69 46.96 -99.48
N SER A 3 25.76 46.71 -98.16
CA SER A 3 26.76 46.21 -97.21
C SER A 3 26.08 45.83 -95.88
N VAL A 4 26.73 44.92 -95.15
CA VAL A 4 26.44 44.45 -93.79
C VAL A 4 26.90 45.47 -92.73
N ARG A 5 26.14 45.62 -91.63
CA ARG A 5 26.73 46.08 -90.35
C ARG A 5 26.06 45.43 -89.14
N PHE A 6 26.77 44.50 -88.52
CA PHE A 6 26.45 43.93 -87.20
C PHE A 6 26.65 45.00 -86.10
N ARG A 7 25.72 45.10 -85.15
CA ARG A 7 25.93 45.81 -83.89
C ARG A 7 25.39 44.97 -82.73
N GLN A 8 26.31 44.37 -81.98
CA GLN A 8 26.10 43.74 -80.67
C GLN A 8 25.66 44.81 -79.66
N VAL A 9 24.54 44.64 -78.95
CA VAL A 9 24.23 45.41 -77.73
C VAL A 9 23.57 44.51 -76.69
N LYS A 10 24.15 44.56 -75.49
CA LYS A 10 23.90 43.75 -74.29
C LYS A 10 22.43 43.74 -73.84
N LEU A 11 21.88 42.54 -73.67
CA LEU A 11 20.59 42.30 -73.01
C LEU A 11 20.76 42.46 -71.48
N LYS A 12 20.51 43.65 -70.94
CA LYS A 12 20.38 43.86 -69.49
C LYS A 12 19.01 43.34 -69.05
N PHE A 13 18.96 42.12 -68.53
CA PHE A 13 17.81 41.62 -67.77
C PHE A 13 17.64 42.48 -66.51
N PHE A 14 16.71 43.45 -66.56
CA PHE A 14 16.33 44.27 -65.43
C PHE A 14 15.27 43.50 -64.64
N ILE A 15 15.70 42.60 -63.75
CA ILE A 15 14.79 42.05 -62.74
C ILE A 15 14.46 43.20 -61.79
N PRO A 16 13.18 43.63 -61.68
CA PRO A 16 12.82 44.73 -60.78
C PRO A 16 13.19 44.33 -59.34
N LYS A 17 13.90 45.21 -58.63
CA LYS A 17 14.38 45.01 -57.25
C LYS A 17 13.30 44.47 -56.29
N ILE A 18 12.02 44.74 -56.57
CA ILE A 18 10.85 44.27 -55.82
C ILE A 18 10.69 42.74 -55.87
N ILE A 19 10.92 42.10 -57.02
CA ILE A 19 10.81 40.63 -57.17
C ILE A 19 11.95 39.92 -56.44
N LEU A 20 13.15 40.52 -56.44
CA LEU A 20 14.29 40.03 -55.67
C LEU A 20 14.04 40.14 -54.16
N TYR A 21 13.41 41.23 -53.70
CA TYR A 21 13.05 41.44 -52.29
C TYR A 21 11.98 40.45 -51.82
N LEU A 22 10.95 40.19 -52.63
CA LEU A 22 9.89 39.21 -52.36
C LEU A 22 10.43 37.77 -52.28
N LEU A 23 11.37 37.39 -53.15
CA LEU A 23 12.01 36.07 -53.10
C LEU A 23 12.92 35.90 -51.87
N ILE A 24 13.58 36.97 -51.41
CA ILE A 24 14.38 36.96 -50.19
C ILE A 24 13.49 36.88 -48.95
N GLU A 25 12.40 37.65 -48.87
CA GLU A 25 11.42 37.58 -47.78
C GLU A 25 10.74 36.20 -47.71
N MET A 26 10.34 35.61 -48.84
CA MET A 26 9.78 34.25 -48.84
C MET A 26 10.83 33.20 -48.43
N GLY A 27 12.08 33.33 -48.85
CA GLY A 27 13.18 32.46 -48.43
C GLY A 27 13.53 32.60 -46.94
N VAL A 28 13.40 33.82 -46.39
CA VAL A 28 13.55 34.09 -44.95
C VAL A 28 12.35 33.53 -44.19
N ALA A 29 11.10 33.86 -44.56
CA ALA A 29 9.90 33.31 -43.94
C ALA A 29 9.86 31.77 -43.95
N MET A 30 10.31 31.13 -45.03
CA MET A 30 10.39 29.67 -45.14
C MET A 30 11.50 29.08 -44.24
N LYS A 31 12.65 29.76 -44.09
CA LYS A 31 13.71 29.36 -43.13
C LYS A 31 13.28 29.56 -41.67
N TRP A 32 12.54 30.62 -41.36
CA TRP A 32 12.02 30.88 -40.02
C TRP A 32 10.89 29.91 -39.65
N SER A 33 10.02 29.56 -40.59
CA SER A 33 9.02 28.50 -40.43
C SER A 33 9.67 27.16 -40.07
N PHE A 34 10.76 26.76 -40.74
CA PHE A 34 11.51 25.55 -40.41
C PHE A 34 12.17 25.59 -39.02
N VAL A 35 12.75 26.73 -38.63
CA VAL A 35 13.36 26.92 -37.30
C VAL A 35 12.29 26.91 -36.19
N ILE A 36 11.13 27.52 -36.45
CA ILE A 36 9.98 27.52 -35.53
C ILE A 36 9.39 26.12 -35.40
N GLN A 37 9.28 25.36 -36.50
CA GLN A 37 8.82 23.97 -36.46
C GLN A 37 9.75 23.05 -35.66
N GLN A 38 11.08 23.24 -35.74
CA GLN A 38 12.01 22.48 -34.92
C GLN A 38 11.93 22.84 -33.42
N LYS A 39 11.81 24.14 -33.10
CA LYS A 39 11.65 24.61 -31.71
C LYS A 39 10.31 24.18 -31.09
N LEU A 40 9.23 24.17 -31.86
CA LEU A 40 7.91 23.71 -31.43
C LEU A 40 7.89 22.20 -31.16
N LYS A 41 8.58 21.40 -32.01
CA LYS A 41 8.75 19.96 -31.77
C LYS A 41 9.45 19.68 -30.44
N ILE A 42 10.50 20.44 -30.12
CA ILE A 42 11.23 20.31 -28.84
C ILE A 42 10.34 20.71 -27.66
N ALA A 43 9.62 21.83 -27.78
CA ALA A 43 8.69 22.29 -26.74
C ALA A 43 7.55 21.29 -26.50
N ALA A 44 7.01 20.68 -27.56
CA ALA A 44 5.98 19.65 -27.45
C ALA A 44 6.52 18.35 -26.81
N LEU A 45 7.75 17.95 -27.14
CA LEU A 45 8.42 16.80 -26.52
C LEU A 45 8.65 17.02 -25.01
N LEU A 46 9.12 18.21 -24.64
CA LEU A 46 9.31 18.60 -23.24
C LEU A 46 7.97 18.71 -22.50
N GLY A 47 6.93 19.28 -23.13
CA GLY A 47 5.59 19.36 -22.55
C GLY A 47 4.99 17.98 -22.29
N CYS A 48 5.14 17.06 -23.24
CA CYS A 48 4.73 15.66 -23.07
C CYS A 48 5.43 15.00 -21.88
N LEU A 49 6.74 15.23 -21.73
CA LEU A 49 7.51 14.73 -20.59
C LEU A 49 7.00 15.29 -19.25
N ILE A 50 6.74 16.59 -19.18
CA ILE A 50 6.20 17.21 -17.96
C ILE A 50 4.84 16.60 -17.61
N VAL A 51 3.95 16.44 -18.59
CA VAL A 51 2.64 15.81 -18.38
C VAL A 51 2.79 14.36 -17.92
N MET A 52 3.72 13.60 -18.51
CA MET A 52 3.98 12.22 -18.12
C MET A 52 4.50 12.11 -16.68
N VAL A 53 5.47 12.94 -16.29
CA VAL A 53 6.00 13.01 -14.92
C VAL A 53 4.91 13.40 -13.93
N LEU A 54 4.05 14.37 -14.27
CA LEU A 54 2.93 14.77 -13.42
C LEU A 54 1.90 13.65 -13.24
N LEU A 55 1.58 12.92 -14.31
CA LEU A 55 0.69 11.75 -14.24
C LEU A 55 1.30 10.63 -13.40
N ALA A 56 2.60 10.35 -13.58
CA ALA A 56 3.32 9.36 -12.77
C ALA A 56 3.34 9.74 -11.28
N ASN A 57 3.61 11.00 -10.97
CA ASN A 57 3.58 11.53 -9.60
C ASN A 57 2.17 11.45 -8.99
N PHE A 58 1.14 11.79 -9.77
CA PHE A 58 -0.25 11.67 -9.33
C PHE A 58 -0.63 10.21 -9.04
N MET A 59 -0.21 9.28 -9.91
CA MET A 59 -0.40 7.85 -9.69
C MET A 59 0.37 7.37 -8.45
N TRP A 60 1.62 7.81 -8.25
CA TRP A 60 2.42 7.48 -7.07
C TRP A 60 1.73 7.89 -5.78
N ASN A 61 1.23 9.13 -5.71
CA ASN A 61 0.54 9.64 -4.52
C ASN A 61 -0.74 8.85 -4.21
N ARG A 62 -1.46 8.37 -5.24
CA ARG A 62 -2.62 7.47 -5.07
C ARG A 62 -2.22 6.12 -4.47
N HIS A 63 -1.17 5.48 -5.01
CA HIS A 63 -0.70 4.17 -4.55
C HIS A 63 -0.04 4.21 -3.16
N MET A 64 0.67 5.28 -2.83
CA MET A 64 1.22 5.50 -1.48
C MET A 64 0.10 5.69 -0.44
N GLY A 65 -1.02 6.32 -0.83
CA GLY A 65 -2.20 6.42 0.03
C GLY A 65 -2.80 5.06 0.40
N SER A 66 -2.88 4.11 -0.55
CA SER A 66 -3.33 2.74 -0.26
C SER A 66 -2.31 1.96 0.58
N MET A 67 -1.00 2.14 0.33
CA MET A 67 0.06 1.50 1.11
C MET A 67 0.00 1.91 2.59
N ASN A 68 -0.16 3.20 2.86
CA ASN A 68 -0.27 3.70 4.23
C ASN A 68 -1.51 3.13 4.95
N LYS A 69 -2.62 2.95 4.23
CA LYS A 69 -3.82 2.29 4.78
C LYS A 69 -3.57 0.82 5.11
N SER A 70 -2.90 0.07 4.23
CA SER A 70 -2.54 -1.33 4.49
C SER A 70 -1.66 -1.48 5.73
N PHE A 71 -0.64 -0.63 5.90
CA PHE A 71 0.18 -0.64 7.12
C PHE A 71 -0.62 -0.27 8.37
N THR A 72 -1.47 0.75 8.27
CA THR A 72 -2.37 1.14 9.37
C THR A 72 -3.29 0.00 9.77
N SER A 73 -3.82 -0.75 8.80
CA SER A 73 -4.71 -1.89 9.03
C SER A 73 -3.95 -3.10 9.58
N ILE A 74 -2.75 -3.41 9.08
CA ILE A 74 -1.88 -4.45 9.66
C ILE A 74 -1.59 -4.15 11.15
N TYR A 75 -1.36 -2.89 11.49
CA TYR A 75 -1.13 -2.53 12.89
C TYR A 75 -2.43 -2.53 13.71
N ASN A 76 -3.40 -1.68 13.37
CA ASN A 76 -4.60 -1.47 14.18
C ASN A 76 -5.58 -2.64 14.14
N ASP A 77 -5.76 -3.27 12.96
CA ASP A 77 -6.79 -4.28 12.77
C ASP A 77 -6.25 -5.70 12.93
N ARG A 78 -4.93 -5.93 12.82
CA ARG A 78 -4.34 -7.28 12.92
C ARG A 78 -3.44 -7.46 14.14
N LEU A 79 -2.47 -6.56 14.35
CA LEU A 79 -1.52 -6.71 15.46
C LEU A 79 -2.18 -6.48 16.83
N ILE A 80 -3.01 -5.45 16.97
CA ILE A 80 -3.71 -5.16 18.24
C ILE A 80 -4.66 -6.31 18.62
N PRO A 81 -5.55 -6.80 17.73
CA PRO A 81 -6.40 -7.96 18.04
C PRO A 81 -5.63 -9.25 18.31
N ALA A 82 -4.53 -9.52 17.59
CA ALA A 82 -3.68 -10.68 17.88
C ALA A 82 -3.09 -10.63 19.30
N THR A 83 -2.68 -9.43 19.75
CA THR A 83 -2.19 -9.23 21.12
C THR A 83 -3.32 -9.43 22.14
N ALA A 84 -4.53 -8.97 21.84
CA ALA A 84 -5.70 -9.23 22.70
C ALA A 84 -5.98 -10.74 22.85
N ILE A 85 -5.83 -11.54 21.78
CA ILE A 85 -5.96 -13.00 21.85
C ILE A 85 -4.91 -13.63 22.79
N VAL A 86 -3.67 -13.12 22.78
CA VAL A 86 -2.63 -13.57 23.71
C VAL A 86 -3.05 -13.30 25.17
N TYR A 87 -3.52 -12.10 25.48
CA TYR A 87 -4.02 -11.79 26.83
C TYR A 87 -5.25 -12.60 27.21
N LEU A 88 -6.20 -12.81 26.30
CA LEU A 88 -7.35 -13.70 26.52
C LEU A 88 -6.88 -15.11 26.90
N THR A 89 -5.88 -15.63 26.18
CA THR A 89 -5.28 -16.93 26.47
C THR A 89 -4.67 -16.95 27.87
N GLU A 90 -3.88 -15.94 28.23
CA GLU A 90 -3.29 -15.81 29.57
C GLU A 90 -4.37 -15.81 30.67
N HIS A 91 -5.43 -15.00 30.51
CA HIS A 91 -6.51 -14.94 31.49
C HIS A 91 -7.24 -16.28 31.65
N LEU A 92 -7.54 -16.97 30.55
CA LEU A 92 -8.22 -18.27 30.58
C LEU A 92 -7.37 -19.36 31.26
N TYR A 93 -6.09 -19.48 30.90
CA TYR A 93 -5.19 -20.44 31.56
C TYR A 93 -4.95 -20.10 33.03
N THR A 94 -4.82 -18.80 33.36
CA THR A 94 -4.68 -18.36 34.76
C THR A 94 -5.90 -18.74 35.58
N LYS A 95 -7.11 -18.55 35.04
CA LYS A 95 -8.35 -18.98 35.71
C LYS A 95 -8.37 -20.49 35.94
N ARG A 96 -7.97 -21.29 34.95
CA ARG A 96 -7.86 -22.75 35.10
C ARG A 96 -6.91 -23.14 36.23
N LEU A 97 -5.74 -22.50 36.33
CA LEU A 97 -4.76 -22.72 37.41
C LEU A 97 -5.30 -22.30 38.78
N LEU A 98 -6.03 -21.18 38.85
CA LEU A 98 -6.67 -20.73 40.10
C LEU A 98 -7.74 -21.73 40.56
N MET A 99 -8.53 -22.28 39.63
CA MET A 99 -9.54 -23.29 39.92
C MET A 99 -8.89 -24.58 40.45
N GLU A 100 -7.84 -25.06 39.78
CA GLU A 100 -7.06 -26.21 40.23
C GLU A 100 -6.49 -25.98 41.64
N ARG A 101 -5.92 -24.80 41.90
CA ARG A 101 -5.43 -24.42 43.23
C ARG A 101 -6.54 -24.44 44.28
N TYR A 102 -7.72 -23.92 43.97
CA TYR A 102 -8.88 -23.95 44.87
C TYR A 102 -9.29 -25.39 45.24
N LEU A 103 -9.26 -26.30 44.26
CA LEU A 103 -9.61 -27.71 44.43
C LEU A 103 -8.56 -28.51 45.21
N LEU A 104 -7.30 -28.07 45.18
CA LEU A 104 -6.17 -28.71 45.87
C LEU A 104 -5.82 -28.09 47.23
N ILE A 105 -6.42 -26.95 47.61
CA ILE A 105 -6.10 -26.26 48.86
C ILE A 105 -6.33 -27.16 50.08
N THR A 106 -5.31 -27.20 50.94
CA THR A 106 -5.26 -28.00 52.16
C THR A 106 -4.92 -27.20 53.43
N ASP A 107 -4.90 -25.85 53.41
CA ASP A 107 -5.12 -24.93 54.58
C ASP A 107 -4.37 -23.57 54.54
N ALA A 108 -3.64 -23.22 53.47
CA ALA A 108 -2.77 -22.03 53.48
C ALA A 108 -3.32 -20.73 52.83
N GLU A 109 -4.35 -20.79 51.99
CA GLU A 109 -4.87 -19.60 51.26
C GLU A 109 -6.37 -19.40 51.45
N PRO A 110 -6.84 -18.15 51.65
CA PRO A 110 -8.26 -17.86 51.75
C PRO A 110 -8.99 -18.19 50.43
N GLU A 111 -9.98 -19.09 50.48
CA GLU A 111 -10.82 -19.44 49.32
C GLU A 111 -11.40 -18.20 48.63
N ALA A 112 -11.85 -17.23 49.43
CA ALA A 112 -12.41 -15.97 48.95
C ALA A 112 -11.43 -15.19 48.06
N ALA A 113 -10.13 -15.21 48.38
CA ALA A 113 -9.12 -14.49 47.60
C ALA A 113 -8.90 -15.13 46.22
N LEU A 114 -8.98 -16.46 46.11
CA LEU A 114 -8.91 -17.14 44.81
C LEU A 114 -10.14 -16.86 43.96
N ILE A 115 -11.32 -16.90 44.55
CA ILE A 115 -12.58 -16.60 43.85
C ILE A 115 -12.58 -15.16 43.35
N GLU A 116 -12.12 -14.21 44.17
CA GLU A 116 -11.98 -12.80 43.76
C GLU A 116 -11.02 -12.64 42.57
N GLN A 117 -9.87 -13.34 42.59
CA GLN A 117 -8.94 -13.34 41.46
C GLN A 117 -9.57 -13.91 40.18
N MET A 118 -10.33 -15.00 40.27
CA MET A 118 -11.06 -15.55 39.12
C MET A 118 -12.08 -14.55 38.55
N GLN A 119 -12.85 -13.90 39.42
CA GLN A 119 -13.81 -12.86 39.02
C GLN A 119 -13.14 -11.64 38.38
N TRP A 120 -11.98 -11.23 38.89
CA TRP A 120 -11.20 -10.16 38.27
C TRP A 120 -10.74 -10.56 36.87
N ARG A 121 -10.27 -11.80 36.69
CA ARG A 121 -9.89 -12.32 35.36
C ARG A 121 -11.10 -12.38 34.40
N ASN A 122 -12.31 -12.70 34.88
CA ASN A 122 -13.54 -12.61 34.06
C ASN A 122 -13.74 -11.20 33.50
N ARG A 123 -13.63 -10.19 34.36
CA ARG A 123 -13.77 -8.78 33.94
C ARG A 123 -12.70 -8.38 32.91
N GLN A 124 -11.48 -8.90 33.04
CA GLN A 124 -10.44 -8.66 32.04
C GLN A 124 -10.76 -9.33 30.69
N VAL A 125 -11.25 -10.56 30.71
CA VAL A 125 -11.72 -11.27 29.50
C VAL A 125 -12.84 -10.47 28.82
N ASP A 126 -13.85 -10.03 29.58
CA ASP A 126 -14.95 -9.23 29.04
C ASP A 126 -14.48 -7.89 28.45
N SER A 127 -13.55 -7.21 29.14
CA SER A 127 -12.96 -5.96 28.65
C SER A 127 -12.16 -6.15 27.36
N LEU A 128 -11.38 -7.23 27.27
CA LEU A 128 -10.62 -7.56 26.06
C LEU A 128 -11.53 -7.92 24.90
N LEU A 129 -12.60 -8.67 25.16
CA LEU A 129 -13.63 -8.99 24.17
C LEU A 129 -14.32 -7.73 23.63
N HIS A 130 -14.72 -6.81 24.51
CA HIS A 130 -15.32 -5.55 24.08
C HIS A 130 -14.33 -4.69 23.28
N HIS A 131 -13.06 -4.66 23.68
CA HIS A 131 -12.03 -3.97 22.90
C HIS A 131 -11.86 -4.60 21.52
N PHE A 132 -11.83 -5.93 21.45
CA PHE A 132 -11.75 -6.67 20.19
C PHE A 132 -12.95 -6.34 19.27
N GLU A 133 -14.16 -6.27 19.81
CA GLU A 133 -15.39 -5.90 19.07
C GLU A 133 -15.37 -4.47 18.52
N SER A 134 -14.58 -3.58 19.11
CA SER A 134 -14.43 -2.20 18.62
C SER A 134 -13.48 -2.05 17.43
N THR A 135 -12.78 -3.12 17.06
CA THR A 135 -11.87 -3.14 15.91
C THR A 135 -12.59 -3.45 14.61
N TYR A 136 -11.91 -3.26 13.47
CA TYR A 136 -12.48 -3.63 12.18
C TYR A 136 -12.50 -5.16 12.01
N LEU A 137 -13.68 -5.76 12.17
CA LEU A 137 -13.91 -7.20 12.02
C LEU A 137 -14.35 -7.54 10.60
N VAL A 138 -13.69 -8.53 9.99
CA VAL A 138 -14.24 -9.16 8.78
C VAL A 138 -15.38 -10.13 9.15
N LYS A 139 -16.20 -10.49 8.17
CA LYS A 139 -17.39 -11.35 8.40
C LYS A 139 -17.07 -12.64 9.15
N GLN A 140 -15.99 -13.32 8.77
CA GLN A 140 -15.58 -14.58 9.40
C GLN A 140 -15.15 -14.39 10.86
N GLU A 141 -14.53 -13.24 11.19
CA GLU A 141 -14.13 -12.91 12.56
C GLU A 141 -15.32 -12.65 13.45
N SER A 142 -16.30 -11.87 12.98
CA SER A 142 -17.53 -11.61 13.74
C SER A 142 -18.23 -12.91 14.13
N ILE A 143 -18.32 -13.87 13.20
CA ILE A 143 -18.90 -15.19 13.44
C ILE A 143 -18.08 -15.98 14.47
N SER A 144 -16.76 -16.07 14.26
CA SER A 144 -15.87 -16.82 15.15
C SER A 144 -15.78 -16.21 16.56
N LEU A 145 -15.83 -14.88 16.66
CA LEU A 145 -15.81 -14.14 17.93
C LEU A 145 -17.09 -14.36 18.72
N SER A 146 -18.24 -14.34 18.05
CA SER A 146 -19.51 -14.70 18.70
C SER A 146 -19.49 -16.14 19.21
N GLY A 147 -18.96 -17.09 18.42
CA GLY A 147 -18.77 -18.47 18.87
C GLY A 147 -17.86 -18.59 20.09
N PHE A 148 -16.74 -17.86 20.09
CA PHE A 148 -15.83 -17.82 21.23
C PHE A 148 -16.48 -17.21 22.49
N LYS A 149 -17.23 -16.10 22.36
CA LYS A 149 -17.96 -15.49 23.49
C LYS A 149 -18.93 -16.47 24.15
N ASN A 150 -19.69 -17.21 23.35
CA ASN A 150 -20.60 -18.24 23.88
C ASN A 150 -19.84 -19.33 24.66
N LYS A 151 -18.64 -19.72 24.19
CA LYS A 151 -17.80 -20.70 24.89
C LYS A 151 -17.16 -20.16 26.16
N VAL A 152 -16.79 -18.90 26.19
CA VAL A 152 -16.34 -18.22 27.41
C VAL A 152 -17.46 -18.23 28.46
N GLU A 153 -18.69 -17.92 28.07
CA GLU A 153 -19.84 -17.95 28.98
C GLU A 153 -20.11 -19.37 29.51
N GLU A 154 -20.10 -20.38 28.62
CA GLU A 154 -20.23 -21.79 29.00
C GLU A 154 -19.12 -22.22 29.98
N TYR A 155 -17.88 -21.76 29.76
CA TYR A 155 -16.77 -22.03 30.67
C TYR A 155 -16.97 -21.36 32.04
N VAL A 156 -17.44 -20.11 32.09
CA VAL A 156 -17.78 -19.43 33.35
C VAL A 156 -18.89 -20.16 34.11
N GLN A 157 -19.91 -20.64 33.42
CA GLN A 157 -20.98 -21.45 34.04
C GLN A 157 -20.42 -22.77 34.60
N MET A 158 -19.51 -23.41 33.87
CA MET A 158 -18.81 -24.62 34.33
C MET A 158 -17.97 -24.35 35.59
N GLU A 159 -17.26 -23.22 35.65
CA GLU A 159 -16.53 -22.81 36.86
C GLU A 159 -17.45 -22.65 38.07
N HIS A 160 -18.61 -22.01 37.89
CA HIS A 160 -19.61 -21.89 38.95
C HIS A 160 -20.16 -23.25 39.39
N ALA A 161 -20.38 -24.17 38.46
CA ALA A 161 -20.82 -25.54 38.77
C ALA A 161 -19.78 -26.29 39.61
N ILE A 162 -18.49 -26.17 39.25
CA ILE A 162 -17.37 -26.78 39.99
C ILE A 162 -17.28 -26.22 41.41
N LEU A 163 -17.35 -24.90 41.58
CA LEU A 163 -17.33 -24.28 42.91
C LEU A 163 -18.53 -24.72 43.75
N ALA A 164 -19.74 -24.70 43.18
CA ALA A 164 -20.95 -25.12 43.89
C ALA A 164 -20.91 -26.60 44.30
N LEU A 165 -20.42 -27.48 43.42
CA LEU A 165 -20.27 -28.90 43.70
C LEU A 165 -19.22 -29.14 44.79
N SER A 166 -18.09 -28.42 44.73
CA SER A 166 -17.02 -28.48 45.74
C SER A 166 -17.53 -28.11 47.12
N HIS A 167 -18.37 -27.08 47.23
CA HIS A 167 -18.97 -26.67 48.50
C HIS A 167 -20.03 -27.66 49.02
N ARG A 168 -20.80 -28.31 48.12
CA ARG A 168 -21.91 -29.19 48.52
C ARG A 168 -21.49 -30.64 48.80
N GLN A 169 -20.54 -31.16 48.02
CA GLN A 169 -20.16 -32.59 48.00
C GLN A 169 -18.67 -32.80 48.28
N GLY A 170 -17.93 -31.73 48.58
CA GLY A 170 -16.49 -31.76 48.83
C GLY A 170 -15.65 -31.59 47.57
N ARG A 171 -14.39 -31.18 47.78
CA ARG A 171 -13.43 -30.85 46.71
C ARG A 171 -13.15 -32.01 45.75
N ALA A 172 -13.21 -33.25 46.21
CA ALA A 172 -13.01 -34.42 45.35
C ALA A 172 -14.07 -34.51 44.24
N ALA A 173 -15.34 -34.22 44.55
CA ALA A 173 -16.41 -34.18 43.56
C ALA A 173 -16.21 -33.02 42.56
N GLY A 174 -15.82 -31.84 43.05
CA GLY A 174 -15.46 -30.71 42.21
C GLY A 174 -14.27 -31.00 41.28
N MET A 175 -13.25 -31.69 41.80
CA MET A 175 -12.07 -32.10 41.04
C MET A 175 -12.43 -33.09 39.92
N GLN A 176 -13.33 -34.03 40.19
CA GLN A 176 -13.82 -34.95 39.17
C GLN A 176 -14.51 -34.19 38.02
N LEU A 177 -15.43 -33.26 38.35
CA LEU A 177 -16.11 -32.42 37.36
C LEU A 177 -15.11 -31.54 36.58
N PHE A 178 -14.11 -30.99 37.26
CA PHE A 178 -13.05 -30.17 36.65
C PHE A 178 -12.21 -30.93 35.63
N GLU A 179 -11.79 -32.16 35.94
CA GLU A 179 -10.97 -33.00 35.05
C GLU A 179 -11.77 -33.69 33.94
N GLN A 180 -13.09 -33.83 34.12
CA GLN A 180 -13.99 -34.42 33.12
C GLN A 180 -14.64 -33.33 32.25
N GLU A 181 -15.88 -32.92 32.54
CA GLU A 181 -16.58 -31.95 31.70
C GLU A 181 -15.88 -30.58 31.68
N GLY A 182 -15.29 -30.16 32.79
CA GLY A 182 -14.56 -28.89 32.91
C GLY A 182 -13.38 -28.77 31.96
N LYS A 183 -12.62 -29.86 31.78
CA LYS A 183 -11.52 -29.93 30.82
C LYS A 183 -12.03 -29.86 29.38
N ALA A 184 -13.08 -30.60 29.05
CA ALA A 184 -13.65 -30.59 27.70
C ALA A 184 -14.17 -29.20 27.30
N VAL A 185 -14.88 -28.51 28.21
CA VAL A 185 -15.36 -27.14 27.96
C VAL A 185 -14.19 -26.16 27.80
N PHE A 186 -13.15 -26.28 28.63
CA PHE A 186 -11.95 -25.46 28.51
C PHE A 186 -11.23 -25.67 27.17
N GLU A 187 -10.98 -26.91 26.77
CA GLU A 187 -10.34 -27.25 25.50
C GLU A 187 -11.17 -26.74 24.31
N CYS A 188 -12.50 -26.84 24.38
CA CYS A 188 -13.40 -26.28 23.37
C CYS A 188 -13.28 -24.75 23.29
N THR A 189 -13.16 -24.07 24.43
CA THR A 189 -12.99 -22.62 24.51
C THR A 189 -11.67 -22.18 23.89
N ILE A 190 -10.55 -22.84 24.23
CA ILE A 190 -9.23 -22.57 23.64
C ILE A 190 -9.21 -22.86 22.13
N LYS A 191 -9.92 -23.91 21.69
CA LYS A 191 -10.05 -24.21 20.25
C LYS A 191 -10.69 -23.05 19.47
N HIS A 192 -11.77 -22.46 19.98
CA HIS A 192 -12.40 -21.31 19.33
C HIS A 192 -11.47 -20.09 19.30
N LEU A 193 -10.67 -19.91 20.36
CA LEU A 193 -9.66 -18.85 20.39
C LEU A 193 -8.54 -19.09 19.36
N HIS A 194 -8.12 -20.34 19.14
CA HIS A 194 -7.18 -20.69 18.07
C HIS A 194 -7.76 -20.46 16.67
N GLU A 195 -9.05 -20.73 16.48
CA GLU A 195 -9.74 -20.42 15.21
C GLU A 195 -9.71 -18.92 14.92
N LEU A 196 -9.95 -18.07 15.93
CA LEU A 196 -9.78 -16.61 15.81
C LEU A 196 -8.34 -16.22 15.43
N THR A 197 -7.33 -16.79 16.08
CA THR A 197 -5.92 -16.54 15.75
C THR A 197 -5.59 -16.92 14.30
N LYS A 198 -6.15 -18.04 13.82
CA LYS A 198 -5.94 -18.48 12.44
C LYS A 198 -6.53 -17.48 11.45
N ILE A 199 -7.76 -17.02 11.70
CA ILE A 199 -8.41 -16.00 10.85
C ILE A 199 -7.57 -14.72 10.83
N GLN A 200 -7.07 -14.27 11.99
CA GLN A 200 -6.18 -13.11 12.08
C GLN A 200 -4.90 -13.26 11.24
N SER A 201 -4.29 -14.45 11.26
CA SER A 201 -3.11 -14.75 10.43
C SER A 201 -3.44 -14.75 8.94
N ASP A 202 -4.56 -15.34 8.55
CA ASP A 202 -4.95 -15.46 7.14
C ASP A 202 -5.32 -14.09 6.54
N VAL A 203 -6.08 -13.25 7.27
CA VAL A 203 -6.36 -11.87 6.86
C VAL A 203 -5.08 -11.03 6.83
N GLY A 204 -4.18 -11.21 7.80
CA GLY A 204 -2.88 -10.54 7.81
C GLY A 204 -2.01 -10.86 6.59
N LYS A 205 -2.00 -12.11 6.14
CA LYS A 205 -1.29 -12.52 4.91
C LYS A 205 -1.87 -11.86 3.66
N GLU A 206 -3.20 -11.75 3.57
CA GLU A 206 -3.88 -11.09 2.45
C GLU A 206 -3.46 -9.61 2.35
N LEU A 207 -3.48 -8.88 3.48
CA LEU A 207 -3.06 -7.47 3.52
C LEU A 207 -1.58 -7.27 3.12
N VAL A 208 -0.70 -8.19 3.49
CA VAL A 208 0.70 -8.17 3.06
C VAL A 208 0.82 -8.46 1.56
N GLY A 209 0.06 -9.43 1.05
CA GLY A 209 0.01 -9.75 -0.39
C GLY A 209 -0.44 -8.56 -1.23
N ASP A 210 -1.51 -7.88 -0.82
CA ASP A 210 -2.02 -6.67 -1.48
C ASP A 210 -0.98 -5.55 -1.49
N SER A 211 -0.25 -5.37 -0.39
CA SER A 211 0.83 -4.39 -0.29
C SER A 211 1.95 -4.70 -1.29
N GLN A 212 2.38 -5.97 -1.40
CA GLN A 212 3.39 -6.37 -2.37
C GLN A 212 2.94 -6.16 -3.84
N HIS A 213 1.66 -6.39 -4.13
CA HIS A 213 1.11 -6.13 -5.46
C HIS A 213 1.11 -4.63 -5.81
N ILE A 214 0.84 -3.75 -4.83
CA ILE A 214 0.92 -2.29 -4.99
C ILE A 214 2.37 -1.86 -5.29
N VAL A 215 3.36 -2.38 -4.55
CA VAL A 215 4.78 -2.04 -4.78
C VAL A 215 5.27 -2.51 -6.15
N SER A 216 4.98 -3.76 -6.52
CA SER A 216 5.44 -4.33 -7.80
C SER A 216 4.87 -3.58 -9.01
N SER A 217 3.57 -3.24 -8.98
CA SER A 217 2.93 -2.42 -10.02
C SER A 217 3.59 -1.04 -10.15
N THR A 218 3.99 -0.45 -9.02
CA THR A 218 4.64 0.86 -8.99
C THR A 218 6.07 0.82 -9.52
N ASN A 219 6.81 -0.27 -9.27
CA ASN A 219 8.18 -0.45 -9.79
C ASN A 219 8.24 -0.57 -11.32
N ILE A 220 7.25 -1.25 -11.93
CA ILE A 220 7.15 -1.36 -13.40
C ILE A 220 6.92 0.03 -14.01
N LEU A 221 5.99 0.82 -13.44
CA LEU A 221 5.69 2.16 -13.92
C LEU A 221 6.90 3.11 -13.78
N SER A 222 7.58 3.06 -12.63
CA SER A 222 8.80 3.87 -12.38
C SER A 222 9.94 3.51 -13.34
N SER A 223 10.14 2.21 -13.64
CA SER A 223 11.16 1.78 -14.60
C SER A 223 10.90 2.28 -16.01
N LEU A 224 9.63 2.31 -16.44
CA LEU A 224 9.23 2.89 -17.73
C LEU A 224 9.47 4.39 -17.77
N GLU A 225 9.17 5.12 -16.70
CA GLU A 225 9.40 6.57 -16.60
C GLU A 225 10.90 6.89 -16.75
N VAL A 226 11.76 6.20 -16.01
CA VAL A 226 13.23 6.38 -16.11
C VAL A 226 13.71 6.10 -17.53
N GLY A 227 13.23 5.01 -18.16
CA GLY A 227 13.56 4.68 -19.54
C GLY A 227 13.13 5.79 -20.52
N LEU A 228 11.94 6.36 -20.35
CA LEU A 228 11.41 7.40 -21.23
C LEU A 228 12.17 8.72 -21.07
N VAL A 229 12.54 9.08 -19.83
CA VAL A 229 13.40 10.24 -19.55
C VAL A 229 14.78 10.08 -20.23
N LEU A 230 15.39 8.89 -20.19
CA LEU A 230 16.67 8.62 -20.86
C LEU A 230 16.59 8.77 -22.39
N VAL A 231 15.57 8.18 -23.01
CA VAL A 231 15.37 8.26 -24.47
C VAL A 231 15.17 9.71 -24.91
N ILE A 232 14.36 10.47 -24.18
CA ILE A 232 14.13 11.89 -24.49
C ILE A 232 15.41 12.71 -24.28
N GLY A 233 16.16 12.46 -23.21
CA GLY A 233 17.46 13.09 -22.96
C GLY A 233 18.43 12.90 -24.14
N LEU A 234 18.50 11.68 -24.68
CA LEU A 234 19.31 11.38 -25.87
C LEU A 234 18.81 12.12 -27.12
N ILE A 235 17.50 12.16 -27.37
CA ILE A 235 16.92 12.90 -28.51
C ILE A 235 17.26 14.39 -28.42
N VAL A 236 17.13 15.00 -27.24
CA VAL A 236 17.48 16.41 -27.01
C VAL A 236 18.97 16.64 -27.26
N GLN A 237 19.84 15.76 -26.77
CA GLN A 237 21.28 15.87 -26.98
C GLN A 237 21.66 15.82 -28.47
N VAL A 238 21.08 14.88 -29.23
CA VAL A 238 21.28 14.77 -30.69
C VAL A 238 20.82 16.03 -31.42
N LEU A 239 19.65 16.58 -31.05
CA LEU A 239 19.13 17.81 -31.66
C LEU A 239 20.01 19.03 -31.37
N ILE A 240 20.51 19.17 -30.13
CA ILE A 240 21.41 20.27 -29.76
C ILE A 240 22.71 20.19 -30.59
N VAL A 241 23.33 19.01 -30.68
CA VAL A 241 24.56 18.81 -31.46
C VAL A 241 24.33 19.10 -32.94
N SER A 242 23.23 18.60 -33.52
CA SER A 242 22.85 18.87 -34.91
C SER A 242 22.65 20.36 -35.18
N SER A 243 21.98 21.09 -34.28
CA SER A 243 21.75 22.53 -34.43
C SER A 243 23.04 23.37 -34.38
N ARG A 244 24.06 22.93 -33.61
CA ARG A 244 25.38 23.59 -33.58
C ARG A 244 26.12 23.40 -34.90
N MET A 245 26.07 22.22 -35.51
CA MET A 245 26.72 21.94 -36.79
C MET A 245 26.14 22.80 -37.93
N VAL A 246 24.83 23.04 -37.93
CA VAL A 246 24.16 23.90 -38.94
C VAL A 246 24.61 25.36 -38.82
N ASN A 247 24.84 25.88 -37.61
CA ASN A 247 25.31 27.26 -37.41
C ASN A 247 26.78 27.48 -37.85
N LEU A 248 27.65 26.46 -37.75
CA LEU A 248 29.05 26.57 -38.16
C LEU A 248 29.22 26.67 -39.68
N LYS A 249 28.39 25.96 -40.46
CA LYS A 249 28.45 25.98 -41.93
C LYS A 249 28.07 27.35 -42.52
N ASN A 250 27.34 28.18 -41.78
CA ASN A 250 26.89 29.50 -42.23
C ASN A 250 27.93 30.62 -42.04
N LYS A 251 29.10 30.32 -41.43
CA LYS A 251 30.13 31.32 -41.15
C LYS A 251 31.26 31.39 -42.20
N ASN A 252 31.28 30.49 -43.19
CA ASN A 252 32.39 30.34 -44.14
C ASN A 252 32.12 30.81 -45.58
N PHE A 253 31.11 31.64 -45.82
CA PHE A 253 30.87 32.25 -47.13
C PHE A 253 30.95 33.77 -47.06
N ASN A 254 32.13 34.29 -46.68
CA ASN A 254 32.56 35.65 -46.97
C ASN A 254 34.09 35.62 -47.11
N LEU A 255 34.57 35.25 -48.31
CA LEU A 255 35.94 35.50 -48.72
C LEU A 255 35.87 36.59 -49.79
N ASN A 256 36.18 37.83 -49.38
CA ASN A 256 36.67 38.87 -50.28
C ASN A 256 38.18 38.67 -50.46
#